data_AF-A0A166G3L1-F1
#
_entry.id   AF-A0A166G3L1-F1
#
_cell.length_a   1.000
_cell.length_b   1.000
_cell.length_c   1.000
_cell.angle_alpha   90.00
_cell.angle_beta   90.00
_cell.angle_gamma   90.00
#
_symmetry.space_group_name_H-M   'P 1'
#
loop_
_entity.id
_entity.type
_entity.pdbx_description
1 polymer ?
#
loop_
_entity_poly.entity_id
_entity_poly.type
_entity_poly.pdbx_seq_one_letter_code
_entity_poly.pdbx_strand_id
1 'polypeptide(L)'
;MKSVLVDFLVGASIKPTSIVSYNHLGNNDGMNLSAPQTFRSKEISKSNVVDDMVSSNAILYEPGEHPDHVVVIKQKGDGLVYFRDIYGGTNTIVMHNMCEDSLLAAPIILDLVLLAELSTRIQLKVEGERKYHSSHPVATILSYLTKAPLVPPGTPVVNALAKQRAMLENILR
;
A
#
# COMPACT_ATOMS: atom_id res chain seq x y z
N MET A 1 -4.82 2.75 -5.27
CA MET A 1 -6.29 2.83 -5.08
C MET A 1 -6.77 2.27 -3.75
N LYS A 2 -6.61 0.97 -3.44
CA LYS A 2 -7.09 0.38 -2.17
C LYS A 2 -6.67 1.16 -0.92
N SER A 3 -5.38 1.48 -0.80
CA SER A 3 -4.84 2.27 0.32
C SER A 3 -5.51 3.65 0.43
N VAL A 4 -5.66 4.36 -0.69
CA VAL A 4 -6.33 5.67 -0.74
C VAL A 4 -7.79 5.57 -0.28
N LEU A 5 -8.52 4.58 -0.77
CA LEU A 5 -9.94 4.43 -0.46
C LEU A 5 -10.16 4.04 1.00
N VAL A 6 -9.39 3.09 1.53
CA VAL A 6 -9.53 2.67 2.92
C VAL A 6 -9.13 3.77 3.90
N ASP A 7 -8.03 4.49 3.62
CA ASP A 7 -7.62 5.66 4.41
C ASP A 7 -8.71 6.74 4.42
N PHE A 8 -9.32 7.00 3.26
CA PHE A 8 -10.45 7.93 3.16
C PHE A 8 -11.67 7.46 3.96
N LEU A 9 -12.09 6.20 3.83
CA LEU A 9 -13.26 5.67 4.54
C LEU A 9 -13.04 5.72 6.06
N VAL A 10 -11.92 5.18 6.54
CA VAL A 10 -11.58 5.19 7.98
C VAL A 10 -11.46 6.63 8.49
N GLY A 11 -10.85 7.53 7.72
CA GLY A 11 -10.75 8.96 8.04
C GLY A 11 -12.10 9.67 8.08
N ALA A 12 -13.06 9.24 7.26
CA ALA A 12 -14.44 9.71 7.28
C ALA A 12 -15.32 9.03 8.34
N SER A 13 -14.73 8.24 9.25
CA SER A 13 -15.45 7.44 10.26
C SER A 13 -16.42 6.42 9.66
N ILE A 14 -16.08 5.91 8.49
CA ILE A 14 -16.77 4.83 7.77
C ILE A 14 -16.00 3.55 8.09
N LYS A 15 -16.68 2.48 8.51
CA LYS A 15 -16.03 1.22 8.91
C LYS A 15 -16.09 0.19 7.78
N PRO A 16 -15.04 0.03 6.95
CA PRO A 16 -14.94 -1.12 6.06
C PRO A 16 -15.09 -2.43 6.86
N THR A 17 -16.10 -3.24 6.57
CA THR A 17 -16.23 -4.57 7.20
C THR A 17 -15.83 -5.70 6.26
N SER A 18 -15.81 -5.46 4.95
CA SER A 18 -15.41 -6.44 3.95
C SER A 18 -14.69 -5.75 2.80
N ILE A 19 -13.58 -6.34 2.37
CA ILE A 19 -12.78 -5.92 1.22
C ILE A 19 -12.52 -7.16 0.39
N VAL A 20 -13.12 -7.21 -0.80
CA VAL A 20 -12.85 -8.31 -1.74
C VAL A 20 -12.15 -7.74 -2.95
N SER A 21 -11.04 -8.33 -3.39
CA SER A 21 -10.21 -7.81 -4.48
C SER A 21 -9.91 -8.90 -5.51
N TYR A 22 -10.69 -8.95 -6.58
CA TYR A 22 -10.44 -9.83 -7.72
C TYR A 22 -9.57 -9.14 -8.77
N ASN A 23 -8.53 -9.83 -9.25
CA ASN A 23 -7.65 -9.35 -10.32
C ASN A 23 -7.51 -10.45 -11.35
N HIS A 24 -7.43 -10.07 -12.62
CA HIS A 24 -7.22 -11.01 -13.71
C HIS A 24 -6.10 -10.52 -14.61
N LEU A 25 -5.13 -11.39 -14.87
CA LEU A 25 -3.93 -11.05 -15.60
C LEU A 25 -3.69 -12.09 -16.69
N GLY A 26 -3.63 -11.63 -17.93
CA GLY A 26 -3.35 -12.47 -19.12
C GLY A 26 -1.88 -12.56 -19.51
N ASN A 27 -1.01 -11.83 -18.81
CA ASN A 27 0.43 -11.76 -19.08
C ASN A 27 1.21 -12.84 -18.31
N ASN A 28 2.53 -12.83 -18.45
CA ASN A 28 3.42 -13.79 -17.79
C ASN A 28 3.42 -13.67 -16.25
N ASP A 29 3.15 -12.49 -15.68
CA ASP A 29 2.95 -12.35 -14.22
C ASP A 29 1.73 -13.17 -13.78
N GLY A 30 0.61 -13.03 -14.50
CA GLY A 30 -0.58 -13.84 -14.26
C GLY A 30 -0.34 -15.35 -14.39
N MET A 31 0.47 -15.77 -15.35
CA MET A 31 0.86 -17.18 -15.51
C MET A 31 1.70 -17.66 -14.33
N ASN A 32 2.71 -16.89 -13.91
CA ASN A 32 3.56 -17.25 -12.77
C ASN A 32 2.77 -17.31 -11.46
N LEU A 33 1.81 -16.39 -11.27
CA LEU A 33 0.93 -16.32 -10.10
C LEU A 33 -0.15 -17.40 -10.07
N SER A 34 -0.27 -18.25 -11.10
CA SER A 34 -1.15 -19.43 -11.05
C SER A 34 -0.65 -20.49 -10.07
N ALA A 35 0.65 -20.50 -9.75
CA ALA A 35 1.22 -21.38 -8.75
C ALA A 35 0.91 -20.86 -7.33
N PRO A 36 0.43 -21.71 -6.39
CA PRO A 36 0.06 -21.26 -5.05
C PRO A 36 1.19 -20.57 -4.27
N GLN A 37 2.44 -21.02 -4.45
CA GLN A 37 3.60 -20.48 -3.74
C GLN A 37 3.92 -19.03 -4.15
N THR A 38 3.89 -18.73 -5.45
CA THR A 38 4.13 -17.38 -5.98
C THR A 38 2.94 -16.47 -5.68
N PHE A 39 1.71 -17.01 -5.72
CA PHE A 39 0.51 -16.31 -5.30
C PHE A 39 0.59 -15.85 -3.84
N ARG A 40 1.03 -16.72 -2.92
CA ARG A 40 1.08 -16.42 -1.48
C ARG A 40 1.88 -15.15 -1.16
N SER A 41 3.01 -14.93 -1.82
CA SER A 41 3.81 -13.71 -1.66
C SER A 41 3.05 -12.44 -2.09
N LYS A 42 2.29 -12.53 -3.18
CA LYS A 42 1.46 -11.42 -3.70
C LYS A 42 0.23 -11.20 -2.82
N GLU A 43 -0.35 -12.27 -2.28
CA GLU A 43 -1.48 -12.22 -1.36
C GLU A 43 -1.11 -11.44 -0.09
N ILE A 44 -0.04 -11.82 0.59
CA ILE A 44 0.42 -11.16 1.82
C ILE A 44 0.62 -9.65 1.59
N SER A 45 1.36 -9.26 0.55
CA SER A 45 1.58 -7.84 0.24
C SER A 45 0.31 -7.10 -0.20
N LYS A 46 -0.65 -7.77 -0.86
CA LYS A 46 -1.92 -7.15 -1.27
C LYS A 46 -2.91 -6.98 -0.13
N SER A 47 -2.86 -7.85 0.88
CA SER A 47 -3.75 -7.84 2.05
C SER A 47 -3.29 -6.84 3.10
N ASN A 48 -2.03 -6.89 3.54
CA ASN A 48 -1.52 -6.12 4.70
C ASN A 48 -1.52 -4.58 4.56
N VAL A 49 -1.97 -4.04 3.43
CA VAL A 49 -1.94 -2.60 3.12
C VAL A 49 -3.00 -1.78 3.83
N VAL A 50 -3.91 -2.45 4.53
CA VAL A 50 -5.01 -1.81 5.27
C VAL A 50 -4.81 -1.91 6.77
N ASP A 51 -3.85 -2.70 7.25
CA ASP A 51 -3.71 -3.07 8.66
C ASP A 51 -3.41 -1.86 9.54
N ASP A 52 -2.54 -0.95 9.07
CA ASP A 52 -2.20 0.29 9.77
C ASP A 52 -3.38 1.28 9.81
N MET A 53 -4.21 1.31 8.76
CA MET A 53 -5.41 2.15 8.72
C MET A 53 -6.47 1.65 9.69
N VAL A 54 -6.72 0.34 9.70
CA VAL A 54 -7.66 -0.32 10.63
C VAL A 54 -7.20 -0.08 12.07
N SER A 55 -5.92 -0.32 12.35
CA SER A 55 -5.34 -0.12 13.69
C SER A 55 -5.33 1.33 14.17
N SER A 56 -5.50 2.30 13.25
CA SER A 56 -5.48 3.73 13.59
C SER A 56 -6.78 4.26 14.20
N ASN A 57 -7.88 3.50 14.13
CA ASN A 57 -9.19 3.95 14.57
C ASN A 57 -9.88 2.94 15.50
N ALA A 58 -9.54 3.04 16.80
CA ALA A 58 -10.09 2.20 17.86
C ALA A 58 -11.57 2.46 18.19
N ILE A 59 -12.19 3.49 17.59
CA ILE A 59 -13.65 3.72 17.70
C ILE A 59 -14.40 2.81 16.73
N LEU A 60 -13.82 2.59 15.55
CA LEU A 60 -14.42 1.73 14.53
C LEU A 60 -14.08 0.27 14.73
N TYR A 61 -12.85 -0.04 15.14
CA TYR A 61 -12.35 -1.41 15.25
C TYR A 61 -11.92 -1.73 16.68
N GLU A 62 -12.42 -2.86 17.19
CA GLU A 62 -11.93 -3.42 18.45
C GLU A 62 -10.48 -3.93 18.32
N PRO A 63 -9.74 -4.10 19.43
CA PRO A 63 -8.40 -4.65 19.39
C PRO A 63 -8.34 -6.02 18.69
N GLY A 64 -7.61 -6.09 17.58
CA GLY A 64 -7.48 -7.31 16.77
C GLY A 64 -8.63 -7.55 15.78
N GLU A 65 -9.59 -6.64 15.69
CA GLU A 65 -10.64 -6.69 14.67
C GLU A 65 -10.08 -6.24 13.31
N HIS A 66 -10.38 -7.02 12.26
CA HIS A 66 -10.05 -6.69 10.88
C HIS A 66 -11.26 -6.89 9.98
N PRO A 67 -11.39 -6.13 8.88
CA PRO A 67 -12.37 -6.45 7.84
C PRO A 67 -12.11 -7.81 7.23
N ASP A 68 -13.17 -8.48 6.77
CA ASP A 68 -13.04 -9.67 5.92
C ASP A 68 -12.28 -9.29 4.65
N HIS A 69 -11.03 -9.73 4.50
CA HIS A 69 -10.17 -9.35 3.38
C HIS A 69 -9.81 -10.55 2.50
N VAL A 70 -10.35 -10.58 1.29
CA VAL A 70 -10.04 -11.62 0.30
C VAL A 70 -9.36 -11.02 -0.92
N VAL A 71 -8.22 -11.60 -1.30
CA VAL A 71 -7.50 -11.27 -2.53
C VAL A 71 -7.56 -12.48 -3.44
N VAL A 72 -7.97 -12.28 -4.69
CA VAL A 72 -7.99 -13.32 -5.71
C VAL A 72 -7.26 -12.81 -6.94
N ILE A 73 -6.39 -13.65 -7.49
CA ILE A 73 -5.71 -13.41 -8.77
C ILE A 73 -5.95 -14.65 -9.63
N LYS A 74 -6.54 -14.47 -10.82
CA LYS A 74 -6.76 -15.56 -11.78
C LYS A 74 -6.20 -15.22 -13.16
N GLN A 75 -5.93 -16.25 -13.95
CA GLN A 75 -5.66 -16.10 -15.37
C GLN A 75 -7.01 -16.04 -16.12
N LYS A 76 -7.36 -14.85 -16.64
CA LYS A 76 -8.65 -14.47 -17.29
C LYS A 76 -9.89 -14.38 -16.38
N GLY A 77 -10.65 -13.29 -16.57
CA GLY A 77 -11.95 -12.98 -15.96
C GLY A 77 -12.09 -11.48 -15.62
N ASP A 78 -13.25 -11.05 -15.12
CA ASP A 78 -13.52 -9.65 -14.71
C ASP A 78 -13.38 -9.46 -13.20
N GLY A 79 -12.77 -8.34 -12.78
CA GLY A 79 -12.44 -8.05 -11.39
C GLY A 79 -13.46 -7.12 -10.74
N LEU A 80 -14.09 -7.56 -9.65
CA LEU A 80 -14.96 -6.73 -8.79
C LEU A 80 -14.24 -6.43 -7.48
N VAL A 81 -14.37 -5.21 -6.98
CA VAL A 81 -13.93 -4.85 -5.62
C VAL A 81 -15.14 -4.42 -4.80
N TYR A 82 -15.29 -4.97 -3.59
CA TYR A 82 -16.43 -4.71 -2.68
C TYR A 82 -15.95 -4.01 -1.39
N PHE A 83 -16.74 -3.05 -0.88
CA PHE A 83 -16.57 -2.41 0.43
C PHE A 83 -17.91 -2.37 1.19
N ARG A 84 -17.91 -2.39 2.53
CA ARG A 84 -19.12 -2.37 3.37
C ARG A 84 -19.04 -1.38 4.55
N ASP A 85 -20.07 -0.51 4.66
CA ASP A 85 -20.76 0.03 5.87
C ASP A 85 -20.55 1.49 6.40
N ILE A 86 -21.68 2.17 6.75
CA ILE A 86 -21.87 3.43 7.55
C ILE A 86 -23.14 3.35 8.43
N TYR A 87 -23.06 3.78 9.71
CA TYR A 87 -24.16 4.16 10.64
C TYR A 87 -25.58 3.69 10.28
N GLY A 88 -25.89 2.45 10.63
CA GLY A 88 -27.25 1.88 10.57
C GLY A 88 -27.70 1.39 9.19
N GLY A 89 -26.88 1.49 8.14
CA GLY A 89 -27.22 1.03 6.79
C GLY A 89 -26.02 0.61 5.93
N THR A 90 -26.21 -0.38 5.07
CA THR A 90 -25.11 -0.93 4.27
C THR A 90 -24.77 -0.03 3.07
N ASN A 91 -23.54 0.52 3.04
CA ASN A 91 -22.97 1.13 1.84
C ASN A 91 -22.13 0.10 1.06
N THR A 92 -22.29 0.03 -0.27
CA THR A 92 -21.51 -0.88 -1.12
C THR A 92 -20.86 -0.11 -2.26
N ILE A 93 -19.52 -0.13 -2.30
CA ILE A 93 -18.73 0.43 -3.39
C ILE A 93 -18.26 -0.71 -4.27
N VAL A 94 -18.67 -0.68 -5.55
CA VAL A 94 -18.18 -1.60 -6.58
C VAL A 94 -17.22 -0.86 -7.49
N MET A 95 -15.97 -1.31 -7.56
CA MET A 95 -14.96 -0.71 -8.42
C MET A 95 -14.45 -1.73 -9.45
N HIS A 96 -14.37 -1.28 -10.70
CA HIS A 96 -13.76 -2.01 -11.80
C HIS A 96 -12.62 -1.16 -12.37
N ASN A 97 -11.42 -1.73 -12.46
CA ASN A 97 -10.24 -1.04 -12.99
C ASN A 97 -9.65 -1.86 -14.14
N MET A 98 -9.68 -1.27 -15.35
CA MET A 98 -8.98 -1.80 -16.52
C MET A 98 -7.73 -0.99 -16.73
N CYS A 99 -6.58 -1.64 -16.62
CA CYS A 99 -5.30 -1.00 -16.82
C CYS A 99 -4.35 -1.94 -17.54
N GLU A 100 -3.46 -1.36 -18.34
CA GLU A 100 -2.29 -2.07 -18.82
C GLU A 100 -1.24 -2.04 -17.71
N ASP A 101 -1.11 -3.15 -16.98
CA ASP A 101 -0.23 -3.25 -15.81
C ASP A 101 1.21 -2.79 -16.10
N SER A 102 1.75 -3.13 -17.27
CA SER A 102 3.09 -2.73 -17.67
C SER A 102 3.23 -1.21 -17.83
N LEU A 103 2.20 -0.53 -18.36
CA LEU A 103 2.20 0.93 -18.50
C LEU A 103 2.08 1.64 -17.16
N LEU A 104 1.41 1.03 -16.17
CA LEU A 104 1.40 1.56 -14.80
C LEU A 104 2.71 1.27 -14.06
N ALA A 105 3.33 0.11 -14.29
CA ALA A 105 4.53 -0.30 -13.58
C ALA A 105 5.80 0.42 -14.07
N ALA A 106 5.93 0.67 -15.37
CA ALA A 106 7.11 1.31 -15.96
C ALA A 106 7.49 2.67 -15.31
N PRO A 107 6.57 3.64 -15.16
CA PRO A 107 6.90 4.91 -14.51
C PRO A 107 7.20 4.75 -13.01
N ILE A 108 6.56 3.79 -12.31
CA ILE A 108 6.85 3.51 -10.90
C ILE A 108 8.30 3.01 -10.73
N ILE A 109 8.78 2.18 -11.65
CA ILE A 109 10.18 1.72 -11.66
C ILE A 109 11.13 2.90 -11.89
N LEU A 110 10.79 3.80 -12.82
CA LEU A 110 11.59 5.00 -13.07
C LEU A 110 11.67 5.88 -11.80
N ASP A 111 10.54 6.15 -11.15
CA ASP A 111 10.49 6.95 -9.93
C ASP A 111 11.28 6.28 -8.79
N LEU A 112 11.23 4.95 -8.68
CA LEU A 112 12.01 4.19 -7.70
C LEU A 112 13.51 4.40 -7.90
N VAL A 113 13.99 4.32 -9.14
CA VAL A 113 15.41 4.52 -9.47
C VAL A 113 15.82 5.96 -9.18
N LEU A 114 15.00 6.94 -9.58
CA LEU A 114 15.28 8.36 -9.37
C LEU A 114 15.35 8.71 -7.88
N LEU A 115 14.37 8.28 -7.08
CA LEU A 115 14.35 8.53 -5.63
C LEU A 115 15.45 7.75 -4.91
N ALA A 116 15.75 6.52 -5.33
CA ALA A 116 16.84 5.74 -4.75
C ALA A 116 18.19 6.43 -5.00
N GLU A 117 18.46 6.86 -6.24
CA GLU A 117 19.67 7.61 -6.58
C GLU A 117 19.75 8.92 -5.79
N LEU A 118 18.67 9.71 -5.74
CA LEU A 118 18.61 10.95 -4.95
C LEU A 118 18.94 10.68 -3.48
N SER A 119 18.41 9.60 -2.90
CA SER A 119 18.65 9.25 -1.50
C SER A 119 20.12 8.98 -1.19
N THR A 120 20.91 8.52 -2.18
CA THR A 120 22.36 8.31 -2.01
C THR A 120 23.15 9.62 -1.97
N ARG A 121 22.58 10.71 -2.52
CA ARG A 121 23.18 12.05 -2.54
C ARG A 121 22.84 12.87 -1.29
N ILE A 122 21.81 12.49 -0.55
CA ILE A 122 21.40 13.17 0.68
C ILE A 122 22.31 12.73 1.83
N GLN A 123 22.92 13.71 2.49
CA GLN A 123 23.64 13.50 3.74
C GLN A 123 23.05 14.38 4.83
N LEU A 124 22.86 13.80 6.00
CA LEU A 124 22.26 14.44 7.17
C LEU A 124 23.29 14.53 8.28
N LYS A 125 23.08 15.47 9.20
CA LYS A 125 23.96 15.69 10.32
C LYS A 125 23.13 16.17 11.50
N VAL A 126 23.37 15.60 12.68
CA VAL A 126 22.71 16.07 13.89
C VAL A 126 23.37 17.38 14.33
N GLU A 127 22.59 18.31 14.85
CA GLU A 127 23.11 19.57 15.37
C GLU A 127 24.15 19.29 16.48
N GLY A 128 25.33 19.91 16.36
CA GLY A 128 26.47 19.69 17.27
C GLY A 128 27.46 18.60 16.83
N GLU A 129 27.13 17.74 15.87
CA GLU A 129 28.11 16.80 15.31
C GLU A 129 29.13 17.51 14.42
N ARG A 130 30.15 16.81 13.93
CA ARG A 130 31.12 17.36 12.96
C ARG A 130 30.97 16.77 11.57
N LYS A 131 30.53 15.52 11.46
CA LYS A 131 30.49 14.76 10.22
C LYS A 131 29.05 14.65 9.71
N TYR A 132 28.93 14.54 8.40
CA TYR A 132 27.68 14.16 7.75
C TYR A 132 27.61 12.64 7.66
N HIS A 133 26.38 12.13 7.71
CA HIS A 133 26.04 10.72 7.69
C HIS A 133 25.00 10.47 6.60
N SER A 134 25.11 9.31 5.93
CA SER A 134 24.04 8.83 5.06
C SER A 134 22.82 8.43 5.88
N SER A 135 21.66 8.37 5.23
CA SER A 135 20.43 7.85 5.82
C SER A 135 20.56 6.36 6.17
N HIS A 136 19.60 5.86 6.95
CA HIS A 136 19.51 4.44 7.27
C HIS A 136 19.45 3.59 5.97
N PRO A 137 20.10 2.41 5.89
CA PRO A 137 20.16 1.61 4.66
C PRO A 137 18.79 1.21 4.09
N VAL A 138 17.78 1.11 4.95
CA VAL A 138 16.37 0.94 4.53
C VAL A 138 15.79 2.30 4.14
N ALA A 139 15.67 2.54 2.84
CA ALA A 139 15.16 3.79 2.26
C ALA A 139 13.62 3.87 2.35
N THR A 140 13.10 4.29 3.51
CA THR A 140 11.65 4.46 3.76
C THR A 140 10.98 5.47 2.84
N ILE A 141 11.76 6.39 2.26
CA ILE A 141 11.33 7.34 1.22
C ILE A 141 10.68 6.63 0.01
N LEU A 142 11.07 5.39 -0.29
CA LEU A 142 10.54 4.59 -1.39
C LEU A 142 9.20 3.92 -1.08
N SER A 143 8.67 4.10 0.14
CA SER A 143 7.41 3.48 0.58
C SER A 143 6.22 3.83 -0.30
N TYR A 144 6.17 5.07 -0.81
CA TYR A 144 5.13 5.54 -1.74
C TYR A 144 4.97 4.67 -3.01
N LEU A 145 6.07 4.03 -3.44
CA LEU A 145 6.14 3.26 -4.69
C LEU A 145 6.11 1.74 -4.45
N THR A 146 5.98 1.30 -3.20
CA THR A 146 6.04 -0.13 -2.84
C THR A 146 4.80 -0.58 -2.09
N LYS A 147 4.42 -1.84 -2.30
CA LYS A 147 3.17 -2.38 -1.77
C LYS A 147 3.25 -2.82 -0.31
N ALA A 148 4.42 -3.29 0.09
CA ALA A 148 4.77 -3.73 1.44
C ALA A 148 6.11 -3.07 1.79
N PRO A 149 6.10 -1.82 2.27
CA PRO A 149 7.32 -1.06 2.45
C PRO A 149 8.17 -1.66 3.58
N LEU A 150 9.46 -1.78 3.32
CA LEU A 150 10.42 -2.16 4.35
C LEU A 150 10.73 -0.94 5.21
N VAL A 151 10.77 -1.14 6.53
CA VAL A 151 11.05 -0.08 7.50
C VAL A 151 12.14 -0.52 8.48
N PRO A 152 12.91 0.42 9.08
CA PRO A 152 13.88 0.09 10.11
C PRO A 152 13.27 -0.68 11.30
N PRO A 153 14.03 -1.54 11.98
CA PRO A 153 13.54 -2.26 13.16
C PRO A 153 12.97 -1.31 14.21
N GLY A 154 11.79 -1.66 14.77
CA GLY A 154 11.11 -0.86 15.78
C GLY A 154 10.33 0.35 15.25
N THR A 155 10.30 0.57 13.93
CA THR A 155 9.49 1.63 13.32
C THR A 155 8.18 1.08 12.74
N PRO A 156 7.05 1.83 12.82
CA PRO A 156 5.78 1.39 12.29
C PRO A 156 5.76 1.45 10.76
N VAL A 157 5.02 0.53 10.15
CA VAL A 157 4.71 0.54 8.72
C VAL A 157 3.55 1.50 8.47
N VAL A 158 3.66 2.35 7.45
CA VAL A 158 2.58 3.24 7.00
C VAL A 158 2.29 2.94 5.54
N ASN A 159 1.05 2.54 5.22
CA ASN A 159 0.60 2.22 3.86
C ASN A 159 -0.34 3.28 3.26
N ALA A 160 -0.77 4.25 4.06
CA ALA A 160 -1.57 5.38 3.59
C ALA A 160 -0.81 6.22 2.55
N LEU A 161 -1.23 6.10 1.29
CA LEU A 161 -0.53 6.67 0.14
C LEU A 161 -0.42 8.20 0.24
N ALA A 162 -1.45 8.88 0.75
CA ALA A 162 -1.43 10.32 0.96
C ALA A 162 -0.40 10.75 2.00
N LYS A 163 -0.24 9.97 3.09
CA LYS A 163 0.77 10.22 4.13
C LYS A 163 2.19 9.97 3.59
N GLN A 164 2.38 8.91 2.80
CA GLN A 164 3.65 8.64 2.14
C GLN A 164 4.03 9.74 1.13
N ARG A 165 3.06 10.28 0.38
CA ARG A 165 3.27 11.43 -0.50
C ARG A 165 3.63 12.69 0.29
N ALA A 166 2.92 12.98 1.37
CA ALA A 166 3.22 14.12 2.24
C ALA A 166 4.63 14.02 2.86
N MET A 167 5.07 12.81 3.24
CA MET A 167 6.45 12.56 3.66
C MET A 167 7.45 12.95 2.56
N LEU A 168 7.24 12.50 1.31
CA LEU A 168 8.09 12.87 0.17
C LEU A 168 8.13 14.38 -0.05
N GLU A 169 6.95 15.02 -0.09
CA GLU A 169 6.85 16.47 -0.28
C GLU A 169 7.57 17.25 0.82
N ASN A 170 7.41 16.84 2.09
CA ASN A 170 8.06 17.51 3.21
C ASN A 170 9.58 17.31 3.25
N ILE A 171 10.10 16.19 2.74
CA ILE A 171 11.54 15.95 2.63
C ILE A 171 12.17 16.82 1.54
N LEU A 172 11.43 17.10 0.45
CA LEU A 172 11.92 17.83 -0.72
C LEU A 172 11.71 19.35 -0.65
N ARG A 173 10.93 19.83 0.32
CA ARG A 173 10.71 21.27 0.59
C ARG A 173 11.86 21.87 1.38
#